data_AF-A0A8J3ASK9-F1
#
_entry.id   AF-A0A8J3ASK9-F1
#
_cell.length_a   1.000
_cell.length_b   1.000
_cell.length_c   1.000
_cell.angle_alpha   90.00
_cell.angle_beta   90.00
_cell.angle_gamma   90.00
#
_symmetry.space_group_name_H-M   'P 1'
#
loop_
_entity.id
_entity.type
_entity.pdbx_description
1 polymer ?
#
loop_
_entity_poly.entity_id
_entity_poly.type
_entity_poly.pdbx_seq_one_letter_code
_entity_poly.pdbx_strand_id
1 'polypeptide(L)'
;MTKAIVVLCAIVQPMLFLLFYLIPEFDFARYTTFFFKGETDFFKGALHVYTAFLGIEVSILFFPMVEKKWTKALFIGNLLTTVGYLLVTAICFGFFSFNQIINDLFPVMTLFEYTEVAFLSRAENLCFSVFAFKILSISVIYFWGAQQIFGNMTKRVKPNFWIFIILASGFILALIPDSLVDVEKWLKWLSYCAIGIAWALPIFVLCILFTQILLKKMNNRETDHA
;
A
#
# COMPACT_ATOMS: atom_id res chain seq x y z
N MET A 1 11.16 17.53 0.45
CA MET A 1 10.78 16.10 0.29
C MET A 1 9.30 15.95 -0.08
N THR A 2 8.37 16.48 0.72
CA THR A 2 6.92 16.33 0.51
C THR A 2 6.43 16.79 -0.87
N LYS A 3 6.88 17.95 -1.38
CA LYS A 3 6.47 18.45 -2.71
C LYS A 3 6.86 17.50 -3.85
N ALA A 4 8.05 16.89 -3.77
CA ALA A 4 8.53 15.97 -4.81
C ALA A 4 7.71 14.67 -4.81
N ILE A 5 7.40 14.12 -3.64
CA ILE A 5 6.56 12.92 -3.51
C ILE A 5 5.15 13.17 -4.05
N VAL A 6 4.57 14.34 -3.74
CA VAL A 6 3.24 14.71 -4.25
C VAL A 6 3.25 14.80 -5.78
N VAL A 7 4.28 15.41 -6.37
CA VAL A 7 4.43 15.49 -7.83
C VAL A 7 4.57 14.10 -8.45
N LEU A 8 5.39 13.22 -7.86
CA LEU A 8 5.56 11.85 -8.36
C LEU A 8 4.26 11.05 -8.29
N CYS A 9 3.52 11.13 -7.18
CA CYS A 9 2.20 10.49 -7.07
C CYS A 9 1.18 11.08 -8.06
N ALA A 10 1.21 12.40 -8.27
CA ALA A 10 0.32 13.08 -9.20
C ALA A 10 0.60 12.72 -10.67
N ILE A 11 1.85 12.39 -11.02
CA ILE A 11 2.23 11.95 -12.38
C ILE A 11 1.75 10.51 -12.66
N VAL A 12 1.67 9.65 -11.65
CA VAL A 12 1.23 8.25 -11.83
C VAL A 12 -0.27 8.16 -12.11
N GLN A 13 -1.08 9.01 -11.47
CA GLN A 13 -2.54 8.96 -11.65
C GLN A 13 -3.04 9.12 -13.09
N PRO A 14 -2.60 10.11 -13.90
CA PRO A 14 -3.01 10.22 -15.29
C PRO A 14 -2.57 9.01 -16.13
N MET A 15 -1.52 8.28 -15.74
CA MET A 15 -1.11 7.08 -16.46
C MET A 15 -2.13 5.94 -16.32
N LEU A 16 -2.88 5.87 -15.21
CA LEU A 16 -3.98 4.91 -15.09
C LEU A 16 -5.12 5.21 -16.07
N PHE A 17 -5.28 6.46 -16.50
CA PHE A 17 -6.28 6.82 -17.51
C PHE A 17 -5.91 6.33 -18.91
N LEU A 18 -4.64 6.01 -19.20
CA LEU A 18 -4.25 5.38 -20.47
C LEU A 18 -4.94 4.02 -20.66
N LEU A 19 -5.27 3.33 -19.56
CA LEU A 19 -6.00 2.06 -19.60
C LEU A 19 -7.40 2.19 -20.23
N PHE A 20 -7.99 3.40 -20.25
CA PHE A 20 -9.26 3.62 -20.95
C PHE A 20 -9.15 3.47 -22.47
N TYR A 21 -7.94 3.53 -23.04
CA TYR A 21 -7.74 3.24 -24.46
C TYR A 21 -8.05 1.77 -24.80
N LEU A 22 -8.00 0.86 -23.81
CA LEU A 22 -8.34 -0.56 -23.97
C LEU A 22 -9.84 -0.85 -23.83
N ILE A 23 -10.69 0.16 -23.61
CA ILE A 23 -12.15 -0.03 -23.58
C ILE A 23 -12.70 -0.74 -24.83
N PRO A 24 -12.22 -0.49 -26.07
CA PRO A 24 -12.73 -1.19 -27.24
C PRO A 24 -12.53 -2.72 -27.23
N GLU A 25 -11.51 -3.20 -26.53
CA GLU A 25 -11.21 -4.64 -26.37
C GLU A 25 -11.92 -5.28 -25.17
N PHE A 26 -12.73 -4.49 -24.47
CA PHE A 26 -13.43 -4.89 -23.27
C PHE A 26 -14.65 -5.74 -23.61
N ASP A 27 -14.71 -6.96 -23.06
CA ASP A 27 -15.85 -7.85 -23.24
C ASP A 27 -16.57 -8.08 -21.90
N PHE A 28 -17.81 -7.60 -21.81
CA PHE A 28 -18.66 -7.80 -20.64
C PHE A 28 -18.99 -9.27 -20.37
N ALA A 29 -18.90 -10.17 -21.37
CA ALA A 29 -19.09 -11.60 -21.17
C ALA A 29 -18.03 -12.20 -20.23
N ARG A 30 -16.85 -11.58 -20.12
CA ARG A 30 -15.76 -12.02 -19.24
C ARG A 30 -16.01 -11.72 -17.76
N TYR A 31 -16.97 -10.85 -17.46
CA TYR A 31 -17.46 -10.59 -16.10
C TYR A 31 -18.40 -11.67 -15.56
N THR A 32 -18.76 -12.66 -16.40
CA THR A 32 -19.61 -13.75 -15.94
C THR A 32 -19.01 -14.41 -14.72
N THR A 33 -19.82 -14.52 -13.67
CA THR A 33 -19.35 -14.92 -12.35
C THR A 33 -18.80 -16.34 -12.39
N PHE A 34 -17.49 -16.45 -12.23
CA PHE A 34 -16.78 -17.72 -12.04
C PHE A 34 -16.93 -18.25 -10.61
N PHE A 35 -18.14 -18.23 -10.04
CA PHE A 35 -18.44 -18.71 -8.68
C PHE A 35 -17.90 -20.12 -8.40
N PHE A 36 -17.63 -20.91 -9.45
CA PHE A 36 -17.16 -22.29 -9.37
C PHE A 36 -15.81 -22.58 -10.06
N LYS A 37 -15.08 -21.57 -10.57
CA LYS A 37 -13.78 -21.80 -11.25
C LYS A 37 -12.54 -21.27 -10.49
N GLY A 38 -12.69 -20.61 -9.35
CA GLY A 38 -11.57 -20.06 -8.54
C GLY A 38 -11.41 -20.71 -7.16
N GLU A 39 -10.39 -20.28 -6.40
CA GLU A 39 -10.27 -20.63 -4.98
C GLU A 39 -11.55 -20.18 -4.23
N THR A 40 -12.24 -21.11 -3.58
CA THR A 40 -13.52 -20.85 -2.88
C THR A 40 -13.34 -20.20 -1.50
N ASP A 41 -12.09 -19.95 -1.10
CA ASP A 41 -11.78 -19.31 0.17
C ASP A 41 -11.86 -17.78 0.04
N PHE A 42 -13.09 -17.26 0.20
CA PHE A 42 -13.37 -15.84 0.21
C PHE A 42 -12.56 -15.08 1.28
N PHE A 43 -12.25 -15.72 2.40
CA PHE A 43 -11.52 -15.08 3.49
C PHE A 43 -10.05 -14.87 3.13
N LYS A 44 -9.41 -15.92 2.59
CA LYS A 44 -8.05 -15.83 2.06
C LYS A 44 -7.94 -14.81 0.93
N GLY A 45 -8.93 -14.79 0.02
CA GLY A 45 -9.04 -13.78 -1.04
C GLY A 45 -9.15 -12.35 -0.49
N ALA A 46 -9.99 -12.12 0.52
CA ALA A 46 -10.13 -10.81 1.17
C ALA A 46 -8.82 -10.37 1.85
N LEU A 47 -8.12 -11.28 2.53
CA LEU A 47 -6.81 -10.98 3.11
C LEU A 47 -5.77 -10.62 2.04
N HIS A 48 -5.77 -11.31 0.90
CA HIS A 48 -4.91 -10.97 -0.23
C HIS A 48 -5.22 -9.59 -0.82
N VAL A 49 -6.49 -9.21 -0.94
CA VAL A 49 -6.86 -7.85 -1.39
C VAL A 49 -6.44 -6.80 -0.36
N TYR A 50 -6.56 -7.11 0.93
CA TYR A 50 -6.16 -6.19 2.00
C TYR A 50 -4.66 -5.87 1.97
N THR A 51 -3.79 -6.77 1.48
CA THR A 51 -2.35 -6.46 1.36
C THR A 51 -2.08 -5.25 0.45
N ALA A 52 -2.93 -5.02 -0.56
CA ALA A 52 -2.81 -3.86 -1.45
C ALA A 52 -3.14 -2.53 -0.75
N PHE A 53 -3.86 -2.58 0.38
CA PHE A 53 -4.23 -1.43 1.20
C PHE A 53 -3.29 -1.21 2.41
N LEU A 54 -2.24 -2.01 2.53
CA LEU A 54 -1.16 -1.74 3.49
C LEU A 54 -0.52 -0.37 3.18
N GLY A 55 -0.16 0.35 4.24
CA GLY A 55 0.30 1.75 4.20
C GLY A 55 -0.56 2.69 5.04
N ILE A 56 -1.77 2.27 5.42
CA ILE A 56 -2.60 3.04 6.35
C ILE A 56 -1.96 3.11 7.75
N GLU A 57 -1.24 2.08 8.17
CA GLU A 57 -0.51 2.01 9.43
C GLU A 57 0.56 3.11 9.56
N VAL A 58 1.20 3.46 8.44
CA VAL A 58 2.18 4.55 8.37
C VAL A 58 1.51 5.90 8.64
N SER A 59 0.25 6.06 8.22
CA SER A 59 -0.50 7.28 8.50
C SER A 59 -0.84 7.43 9.99
N ILE A 60 -1.13 6.31 10.67
CA ILE A 60 -1.33 6.28 12.12
C ILE A 60 -0.04 6.65 12.84
N LEU A 61 1.10 6.14 12.37
CA LEU A 61 2.41 6.46 12.94
C LEU A 61 2.73 7.96 12.87
N PHE A 62 2.34 8.63 11.79
CA PHE A 62 2.60 10.05 11.61
C PHE A 62 1.56 10.98 12.26
N PHE A 63 0.50 10.43 12.84
CA PHE A 63 -0.52 11.19 13.58
C PHE A 63 0.02 12.29 14.50
N PRO A 64 1.04 12.07 15.37
CA PRO A 64 1.54 13.12 16.26
C PRO A 64 2.24 14.29 15.54
N MET A 65 2.57 14.14 14.26
CA MET A 65 3.32 15.12 13.48
C MET A 65 2.45 15.98 12.56
N VAL A 66 1.13 15.73 12.48
CA VAL A 66 0.24 16.42 11.53
C VAL A 66 -0.63 17.47 12.22
N GLU A 67 -0.86 18.59 11.53
CA GLU A 67 -1.72 19.69 11.97
C GLU A 67 -3.22 19.32 12.04
N LYS A 68 -4.03 20.19 12.68
CA LYS A 68 -5.48 20.01 12.80
C LYS A 68 -6.14 19.88 11.40
N LYS A 69 -6.99 18.85 11.21
CA LYS A 69 -7.78 18.47 9.99
C LYS A 69 -7.16 17.42 9.04
N TRP A 70 -6.14 16.67 9.47
CA TRP A 70 -5.52 15.60 8.69
C TRP A 70 -6.46 14.45 8.25
N THR A 71 -7.53 14.19 9.02
CA THR A 71 -8.45 13.07 8.76
C THR A 71 -9.10 13.16 7.38
N LYS A 72 -9.48 14.37 6.94
CA LYS A 72 -10.08 14.58 5.61
C LYS A 72 -9.11 14.19 4.50
N ALA A 73 -7.85 14.61 4.61
CA ALA A 73 -6.82 14.29 3.63
C ALA A 73 -6.54 12.77 3.58
N LEU A 74 -6.53 12.10 4.73
CA LEU A 74 -6.39 10.65 4.82
C LEU A 74 -7.54 9.92 4.12
N PHE A 75 -8.80 10.30 4.38
CA PHE A 75 -9.95 9.70 3.72
C PHE A 75 -9.95 9.93 2.21
N ILE A 76 -9.61 11.14 1.76
CA ILE A 76 -9.52 11.45 0.33
C ILE A 76 -8.42 10.61 -0.34
N GLY A 77 -7.25 10.50 0.30
CA GLY A 77 -6.15 9.68 -0.20
C GLY A 77 -6.51 8.21 -0.32
N ASN A 78 -7.14 7.64 0.72
CA ASN A 78 -7.61 6.25 0.68
C ASN A 78 -8.69 6.04 -0.38
N LEU A 79 -9.66 6.95 -0.50
CA LEU A 79 -10.71 6.86 -1.52
C LEU A 79 -10.11 6.90 -2.94
N LEU A 80 -9.13 7.77 -3.18
CA LEU A 80 -8.44 7.84 -4.46
C LEU A 80 -7.72 6.52 -4.80
N THR A 81 -7.06 5.91 -3.82
CA THR A 81 -6.40 4.59 -3.99
C THR A 81 -7.42 3.49 -4.26
N THR A 82 -8.52 3.44 -3.50
CA THR A 82 -9.61 2.47 -3.71
C THR A 82 -10.20 2.59 -5.11
N VAL A 83 -10.50 3.81 -5.57
CA VAL A 83 -11.02 4.05 -6.92
C VAL A 83 -10.00 3.59 -7.97
N GLY A 84 -8.71 3.90 -7.78
CA GLY A 84 -7.64 3.45 -8.67
C GLY A 84 -7.58 1.92 -8.77
N TYR A 85 -7.63 1.21 -7.64
CA TYR A 85 -7.63 -0.26 -7.63
C TYR A 85 -8.88 -0.86 -8.25
N LEU A 86 -10.06 -0.27 -8.02
CA LEU A 86 -11.30 -0.71 -8.64
C LEU A 86 -11.27 -0.53 -10.16
N LEU A 87 -10.78 0.61 -10.65
CA LEU A 87 -10.62 0.87 -12.08
C LEU A 87 -9.68 -0.13 -12.74
N VAL A 88 -8.50 -0.34 -12.15
CA VAL A 88 -7.53 -1.33 -12.65
C VAL A 88 -8.13 -2.73 -12.66
N THR A 89 -8.78 -3.14 -11.56
CA THR A 89 -9.39 -4.47 -11.45
C THR A 89 -10.50 -4.68 -12.48
N ALA A 90 -11.35 -3.68 -12.70
CA ALA A 90 -12.38 -3.73 -13.73
C ALA A 90 -11.75 -3.89 -15.13
N ILE A 91 -10.74 -3.09 -15.47
CA ILE A 91 -10.10 -3.18 -16.79
C ILE A 91 -9.44 -4.56 -16.96
N CYS A 92 -8.73 -5.06 -15.95
CA CYS A 92 -8.14 -6.41 -15.98
C CYS A 92 -9.18 -7.50 -16.24
N PHE A 93 -10.33 -7.48 -15.55
CA PHE A 93 -11.38 -8.49 -15.73
C PHE A 93 -12.09 -8.39 -17.09
N GLY A 94 -12.17 -7.21 -17.69
CA GLY A 94 -12.74 -7.04 -19.02
C GLY A 94 -11.78 -7.37 -20.17
N PHE A 95 -10.47 -7.19 -19.97
CA PHE A 95 -9.47 -7.38 -21.01
C PHE A 95 -8.85 -8.79 -21.01
N PHE A 96 -8.61 -9.39 -19.85
CA PHE A 96 -7.95 -10.70 -19.78
C PHE A 96 -8.96 -11.85 -19.63
N SER A 97 -8.57 -13.03 -20.11
CA SER A 97 -9.28 -14.27 -19.78
C SER A 97 -8.94 -14.75 -18.37
N PHE A 98 -9.82 -15.54 -17.74
CA PHE A 98 -9.62 -16.06 -16.38
C PHE A 98 -8.25 -16.75 -16.17
N ASN A 99 -7.87 -17.62 -17.11
CA ASN A 99 -6.58 -18.32 -17.04
C ASN A 99 -5.39 -17.37 -17.22
N GLN A 100 -5.55 -16.30 -18.00
CA GLN A 100 -4.48 -15.33 -18.22
C GLN A 100 -4.24 -14.48 -16.96
N ILE A 101 -5.31 -14.05 -16.28
CA ILE A 101 -5.20 -13.28 -15.02
C ILE A 101 -4.50 -14.08 -13.92
N ILE A 102 -4.72 -15.39 -13.86
CA ILE A 102 -4.10 -16.25 -12.82
C ILE A 102 -2.60 -16.48 -13.09
N ASN A 103 -2.19 -16.54 -14.36
CA ASN A 103 -0.81 -16.85 -14.72
C ASN A 103 0.06 -15.61 -14.96
N ASP A 104 -0.55 -14.42 -15.07
CA ASP A 104 0.18 -13.18 -15.25
C ASP A 104 0.54 -12.55 -13.90
N LEU A 105 1.84 -12.36 -13.67
CA LEU A 105 2.39 -11.76 -12.45
C LEU A 105 2.20 -10.24 -12.42
N PHE A 106 2.16 -9.57 -13.59
CA PHE A 106 2.14 -8.12 -13.69
C PHE A 106 1.07 -7.63 -14.69
N PRO A 107 -0.22 -7.92 -14.43
CA PRO A 107 -1.30 -7.68 -15.39
C PRO A 107 -1.41 -6.21 -15.83
N VAL A 108 -1.06 -5.27 -14.95
CA VAL A 108 -1.07 -3.83 -15.28
C VAL A 108 0.00 -3.47 -16.30
N MET A 109 1.19 -4.08 -16.22
CA MET A 109 2.26 -3.83 -17.19
C MET A 109 1.92 -4.45 -18.53
N THR A 110 1.39 -5.67 -18.52
CA THR A 110 0.87 -6.34 -19.70
C THR A 110 -0.20 -5.48 -20.40
N LEU A 111 -1.15 -4.87 -19.68
CA LEU A 111 -2.11 -3.95 -20.29
C LEU A 111 -1.46 -2.75 -20.99
N PHE A 112 -0.40 -2.19 -20.42
CA PHE A 112 0.34 -1.08 -21.04
C PHE A 112 1.11 -1.51 -22.29
N GLU A 113 1.57 -2.76 -22.37
CA GLU A 113 2.18 -3.33 -23.58
C GLU A 113 1.17 -3.36 -24.74
N TYR A 114 -0.08 -3.76 -24.47
CA TYR A 114 -1.16 -3.76 -25.47
C TYR A 114 -1.71 -2.37 -25.80
N THR A 115 -1.33 -1.33 -25.04
CA THR A 115 -1.78 0.03 -25.30
C THR A 115 -0.97 0.68 -26.43
N GLU A 116 -1.28 0.37 -27.68
CA GLU A 116 -0.66 1.00 -28.85
C GLU A 116 -1.25 2.40 -29.09
N VAL A 117 -0.70 3.42 -28.39
CA VAL A 117 -1.04 4.82 -28.68
C VAL A 117 -0.15 5.32 -29.82
N ALA A 118 -0.74 5.88 -30.89
CA ALA A 118 -0.01 6.35 -32.06
C ALA A 118 1.11 7.38 -31.76
N PHE A 119 1.05 8.06 -30.61
CA PHE A 119 2.08 9.01 -30.13
C PHE A 119 3.14 8.36 -29.21
N LEU A 120 2.88 7.18 -28.65
CA LEU A 120 3.75 6.47 -27.73
C LEU A 120 3.85 4.99 -28.13
N SER A 121 4.74 4.71 -29.10
CA SER A 121 5.03 3.34 -29.56
C SER A 121 5.62 2.41 -28.49
N ARG A 122 5.94 2.95 -27.30
CA ARG A 122 6.42 2.23 -26.11
C ARG A 122 5.88 2.86 -24.82
N ALA A 123 4.55 2.97 -24.71
CA ALA A 123 3.87 3.46 -23.50
C ALA A 123 4.27 2.66 -22.25
N GLU A 124 4.46 1.35 -22.39
CA GLU A 124 4.91 0.45 -21.34
C GLU A 124 6.19 0.93 -20.64
N ASN A 125 7.27 1.24 -21.38
CA ASN A 125 8.55 1.63 -20.79
C ASN A 125 8.45 2.94 -19.97
N LEU A 126 7.65 3.89 -20.46
CA LEU A 126 7.42 5.15 -19.76
C LEU A 126 6.64 4.90 -18.46
N CYS A 127 5.55 4.12 -18.55
CA CYS A 127 4.77 3.70 -17.40
C CYS A 127 5.66 2.99 -16.38
N PHE A 128 6.42 1.97 -16.79
CA PHE A 128 7.33 1.22 -15.94
C PHE A 128 8.29 2.13 -15.17
N SER A 129 8.91 3.09 -15.86
CA SER A 129 9.82 4.06 -15.25
C SER A 129 9.14 4.93 -14.18
N VAL A 130 7.92 5.39 -14.45
CA VAL A 130 7.15 6.21 -13.50
C VAL A 130 6.64 5.39 -12.31
N PHE A 131 6.22 4.15 -12.54
CA PHE A 131 5.90 3.22 -11.45
C PHE A 131 7.13 2.94 -10.56
N ALA A 132 8.33 2.81 -11.15
CA ALA A 132 9.57 2.67 -10.37
C ALA A 132 9.83 3.88 -9.46
N PHE A 133 9.62 5.11 -9.94
CA PHE A 133 9.72 6.31 -9.10
C PHE A 133 8.67 6.35 -7.99
N LYS A 134 7.45 5.87 -8.25
CA LYS A 134 6.41 5.71 -7.22
C LYS A 134 6.86 4.73 -6.13
N ILE A 135 7.36 3.56 -6.52
CA ILE A 135 7.86 2.54 -5.58
C ILE A 135 8.98 3.14 -4.72
N LEU A 136 9.94 3.82 -5.35
CA LEU A 136 11.04 4.48 -4.63
C LEU A 136 10.52 5.53 -3.63
N SER A 137 9.51 6.31 -3.99
CA SER A 137 8.90 7.29 -3.10
C SER A 137 8.26 6.63 -1.87
N ILE A 138 7.56 5.52 -2.08
CA ILE A 138 6.96 4.73 -0.99
C ILE A 138 8.08 4.18 -0.09
N SER A 139 9.12 3.58 -0.64
CA SER A 139 10.27 3.06 0.13
C SER A 139 10.92 4.13 1.00
N VAL A 140 11.10 5.36 0.49
CA VAL A 140 11.66 6.48 1.27
C VAL A 140 10.77 6.82 2.47
N ILE A 141 9.44 6.83 2.29
CA ILE A 141 8.50 7.10 3.39
C ILE A 141 8.61 6.01 4.47
N TYR A 142 8.66 4.74 4.08
CA TYR A 142 8.79 3.61 5.01
C TYR A 142 10.12 3.64 5.76
N PHE A 143 11.24 3.86 5.07
CA PHE A 143 12.55 3.96 5.71
C PHE A 143 12.64 5.14 6.67
N TRP A 144 12.10 6.29 6.28
CA TRP A 144 12.02 7.45 7.15
C TRP A 144 11.11 7.19 8.37
N GLY A 145 9.96 6.54 8.17
CA GLY A 145 9.05 6.14 9.25
C GLY A 145 9.72 5.19 10.25
N ALA A 146 10.45 4.19 9.75
CA ALA A 146 11.23 3.29 10.59
C ALA A 146 12.29 4.06 11.40
N GLN A 147 13.04 4.96 10.77
CA GLN A 147 14.04 5.79 11.46
C GLN A 147 13.41 6.61 12.60
N GLN A 148 12.22 7.18 12.39
CA GLN A 148 11.52 7.96 13.42
C GLN A 148 11.09 7.08 14.61
N ILE A 149 10.59 5.86 14.36
CA ILE A 149 10.23 4.92 15.44
C ILE A 149 11.46 4.58 16.28
N PHE A 150 12.54 4.14 15.63
CA PHE A 150 13.74 3.71 16.34
C PHE A 150 14.45 4.87 17.06
N GLY A 151 14.44 6.06 16.47
CA GLY A 151 14.96 7.28 17.09
C GLY A 151 14.19 7.68 18.34
N ASN A 152 12.85 7.59 18.31
CA ASN A 152 12.02 7.88 19.49
C ASN A 152 12.17 6.83 20.60
N MET A 153 12.36 5.56 20.24
CA MET A 153 12.59 4.48 21.20
C MET A 153 14.00 4.55 21.84
N THR A 154 15.01 4.95 21.07
CA THR A 154 16.41 5.02 21.53
C THR A 154 16.99 6.42 21.36
N LYS A 155 16.70 7.31 22.31
CA LYS A 155 17.19 8.71 22.32
C LYS A 155 18.72 8.87 22.38
N ARG A 156 19.46 7.80 22.66
CA ARG A 156 20.93 7.82 22.81
C ARG A 156 21.70 7.75 21.49
N VAL A 157 21.06 7.29 20.41
CA VAL A 157 21.74 7.02 19.14
C VAL A 157 21.36 8.08 18.11
N LYS A 158 22.33 8.60 17.36
CA LYS A 158 22.07 9.61 16.33
C LYS A 158 21.16 9.03 15.22
N PRO A 159 20.17 9.78 14.73
CA PRO A 159 19.22 9.30 13.71
C PRO A 159 19.91 8.83 12.41
N ASN A 160 21.04 9.44 12.03
CA ASN A 160 21.82 9.04 10.86
C ASN A 160 22.47 7.65 10.98
N PHE A 161 22.68 7.15 12.20
CA PHE A 161 23.19 5.79 12.39
C PHE A 161 22.08 4.75 12.21
N TRP A 162 20.86 5.07 12.68
CA TRP A 162 19.69 4.23 12.48
C TRP A 162 19.34 4.02 11.01
N ILE A 163 19.39 5.08 10.19
CA ILE A 163 19.10 4.92 8.76
C ILE A 163 20.12 4.02 8.06
N PHE A 164 21.40 4.06 8.47
CA PHE A 164 22.42 3.19 7.92
C PHE A 164 22.15 1.71 8.27
N ILE A 165 21.77 1.43 9.52
CA ILE A 165 21.40 0.08 9.96
C ILE A 165 20.18 -0.43 9.18
N ILE A 166 19.14 0.40 9.05
CA ILE A 166 17.90 0.04 8.36
C ILE A 166 18.17 -0.21 6.86
N LEU A 167 19.00 0.61 6.23
CA LEU A 167 19.35 0.43 4.83
C LEU A 167 20.21 -0.82 4.62
N ALA A 168 21.18 -1.08 5.51
CA ALA A 168 22.02 -2.27 5.45
C ALA A 168 21.19 -3.54 5.65
N SER A 169 20.26 -3.56 6.62
CA SER A 169 19.38 -4.71 6.83
C SER A 169 18.43 -4.92 5.64
N GLY A 170 17.87 -3.85 5.08
CA GLY A 170 17.06 -3.91 3.87
C GLY A 170 17.83 -4.49 2.67
N PHE A 171 19.09 -4.08 2.49
CA PHE A 171 19.95 -4.59 1.43
C PHE A 171 20.28 -6.08 1.61
N ILE A 172 20.60 -6.51 2.83
CA ILE A 172 20.87 -7.93 3.13
C ILE A 172 19.61 -8.77 2.86
N LEU A 173 18.43 -8.31 3.26
CA LEU A 173 17.17 -9.01 3.01
C LEU A 173 16.87 -9.11 1.51
N ALA A 174 17.24 -8.09 0.72
CA ALA A 174 17.05 -8.09 -0.72
C ALA A 174 17.95 -9.11 -1.47
N LEU A 175 19.02 -9.59 -0.84
CA LEU A 175 19.94 -10.60 -1.41
C LEU A 175 19.52 -12.04 -1.12
N ILE A 176 18.49 -12.27 -0.29
CA ILE A 176 18.03 -13.62 0.09
C ILE A 176 17.29 -14.35 -1.06
N PRO A 177 16.37 -13.71 -1.79
CA PRO A 177 15.61 -14.43 -2.82
C PRO A 177 16.39 -14.54 -4.14
N ASP A 178 16.65 -15.77 -4.57
CA ASP A 178 17.36 -16.07 -5.83
C ASP A 178 16.43 -16.11 -7.06
N SER A 179 15.12 -16.24 -6.86
CA SER A 179 14.13 -16.34 -7.93
C SER A 179 12.91 -15.43 -7.71
N LEU A 180 12.21 -15.08 -8.79
CA LEU A 180 10.97 -14.29 -8.73
C LEU A 180 9.87 -14.98 -7.90
N VAL A 181 9.83 -16.31 -7.93
CA VAL A 181 8.89 -17.11 -7.15
C VAL A 181 9.19 -16.99 -5.65
N ASP A 182 10.47 -16.97 -5.29
CA ASP A 182 10.88 -16.77 -3.90
C ASP A 182 10.57 -15.36 -3.42
N VAL A 183 10.75 -14.35 -4.27
CA VAL A 183 10.35 -12.96 -3.96
C VAL A 183 8.86 -12.90 -3.63
N GLU A 184 7.99 -13.53 -4.44
CA GLU A 184 6.55 -13.54 -4.20
C GLU A 184 6.20 -14.23 -2.88
N LYS A 185 6.87 -15.34 -2.56
CA LYS A 185 6.67 -16.06 -1.30
C LYS A 185 7.07 -15.22 -0.08
N TRP A 186 8.22 -14.56 -0.13
CA TRP A 186 8.68 -13.64 0.92
C TRP A 186 7.74 -12.44 1.06
N LEU A 187 7.28 -11.87 -0.05
CA LEU A 187 6.30 -10.78 -0.03
C LEU A 187 4.97 -11.20 0.60
N LYS A 188 4.44 -12.38 0.28
CA LYS A 188 3.23 -12.92 0.90
C LYS A 188 3.39 -13.06 2.41
N TRP A 189 4.51 -13.63 2.86
CA TRP A 189 4.80 -13.81 4.28
C TRP A 189 4.92 -12.47 5.02
N LEU A 190 5.72 -11.53 4.50
CA LEU A 190 5.86 -10.19 5.06
C LEU A 190 4.53 -9.43 5.09
N SER A 191 3.71 -9.60 4.04
CA SER A 191 2.40 -8.98 3.98
C SER A 191 1.49 -9.50 5.09
N TYR A 192 1.44 -10.81 5.35
CA TYR A 192 0.65 -11.34 6.47
C TYR A 192 1.12 -10.81 7.83
N CYS A 193 2.43 -10.68 8.05
CA CYS A 193 2.96 -10.03 9.25
C CYS A 193 2.52 -8.56 9.34
N ALA A 194 2.58 -7.83 8.23
CA ALA A 194 2.15 -6.43 8.17
C ALA A 194 0.64 -6.27 8.43
N ILE A 195 -0.20 -7.19 7.94
CA ILE A 195 -1.64 -7.24 8.27
C ILE A 195 -1.83 -7.38 9.78
N GLY A 196 -1.13 -8.32 10.41
CA GLY A 196 -1.19 -8.51 11.86
C GLY A 196 -0.84 -7.23 12.62
N ILE A 197 0.21 -6.53 12.20
CA ILE A 197 0.63 -5.24 12.81
C ILE A 197 -0.42 -4.15 12.55
N ALA A 198 -0.94 -4.05 11.34
CA ALA A 198 -1.92 -3.03 10.94
C ALA A 198 -3.23 -3.14 11.74
N TRP A 199 -3.62 -4.35 12.15
CA TRP A 199 -4.77 -4.58 13.03
C TRP A 199 -4.42 -4.43 14.51
N ALA A 200 -3.23 -4.89 14.92
CA ALA A 200 -2.79 -4.79 16.32
C ALA A 200 -2.57 -3.34 16.78
N LEU A 201 -2.01 -2.47 15.92
CA LEU A 201 -1.70 -1.08 16.26
C LEU A 201 -2.93 -0.25 16.68
N PRO A 202 -4.03 -0.19 15.90
CA PRO A 202 -5.25 0.51 16.31
C PRO A 202 -5.83 -0.03 17.61
N ILE A 203 -5.87 -1.37 17.77
CA ILE A 203 -6.39 -2.01 18.99
C ILE A 203 -5.54 -1.59 20.19
N PHE A 204 -4.21 -1.64 20.07
CA PHE A 204 -3.29 -1.24 21.12
C PHE A 204 -3.48 0.23 21.53
N VAL A 205 -3.62 1.14 20.56
CA VAL A 205 -3.89 2.57 20.83
C VAL A 205 -5.24 2.77 21.52
N LEU A 206 -6.29 2.07 21.08
CA LEU A 206 -7.61 2.13 21.72
C LEU A 206 -7.58 1.61 23.16
N CYS A 207 -6.84 0.54 23.44
CA CYS A 207 -6.64 0.04 24.79
C CYS A 207 -5.95 1.07 25.71
N ILE A 208 -4.92 1.77 25.21
CA ILE A 208 -4.24 2.84 25.99
C ILE A 208 -5.19 4.02 26.25
N LEU A 209 -5.97 4.44 25.24
CA LEU A 209 -6.94 5.52 25.44
C LEU A 209 -8.03 5.12 26.45
N PHE A 210 -8.50 3.88 26.39
CA PHE A 210 -9.49 3.37 27.33
C PHE A 210 -8.96 3.36 28.77
N THR A 211 -7.72 2.91 29.00
CA THR A 211 -7.10 2.93 30.34
C THR A 211 -6.90 4.35 30.84
N GLN A 212 -6.48 5.30 29.99
CA GLN A 212 -6.36 6.72 30.37
C GLN A 212 -7.72 7.34 30.75
N ILE A 213 -8.78 7.04 30.01
CA ILE A 213 -10.14 7.52 30.31
C ILE A 213 -10.61 6.97 31.67
N LEU A 214 -10.37 5.69 31.94
CA LEU A 214 -10.72 5.07 33.23
C LEU A 214 -9.94 5.69 34.40
N LEU A 215 -8.62 5.86 34.25
CA LEU A 215 -7.77 6.48 35.27
C LEU A 215 -8.18 7.93 35.55
N LYS A 216 -8.49 8.71 34.52
CA LYS A 216 -8.99 10.08 34.68
C LYS A 216 -10.35 10.13 35.38
N LYS A 217 -11.24 9.18 35.09
CA LYS A 217 -12.55 9.06 35.75
C LYS A 217 -12.44 8.67 37.23
N MET A 218 -11.43 7.87 37.59
CA MET A 218 -11.14 7.54 38.99
C MET A 218 -10.59 8.76 39.76
N ASN A 219 -9.61 9.48 39.18
CA ASN A 219 -9.00 10.65 39.82
C ASN A 219 -10.02 11.79 40.06
N ASN A 220 -10.96 12.00 39.13
CA ASN A 220 -12.02 13.01 39.32
C ASN A 220 -13.04 12.63 40.40
N ARG A 221 -13.22 11.34 40.70
CA ARG A 221 -14.12 10.90 41.78
C ARG A 221 -13.52 11.10 43.17
N GLU A 222 -12.20 10.99 43.31
CA GLU A 222 -11.52 11.26 44.57
C GLU A 222 -11.51 12.75 44.93
N THR A 223 -11.48 13.64 43.93
CA THR A 223 -11.55 15.09 44.16
C THR A 223 -12.95 15.63 44.48
N ASP A 224 -14.01 14.93 44.10
CA ASP A 224 -15.41 15.32 44.44
C ASP A 224 -15.81 14.90 45.87
N HIS A 225 -14.99 14.07 46.53
CA HIS A 225 -15.23 13.56 47.89
C HIS A 225 -14.29 14.15 48.96
N ALA A 226 -13.41 15.09 48.58
CA ALA A 226 -12.52 15.83 49.48
C ALA A 226 -12.98 17.30 49.62
#